data_AF-A0A0J7KLA6-F1
#
_entry.id   AF-A0A0J7KLA6-F1
#
_cell.length_a   1.000
_cell.length_b   1.000
_cell.length_c   1.000
_cell.angle_alpha   90.00
_cell.angle_beta   90.00
_cell.angle_gamma   90.00
#
_symmetry.space_group_name_H-M   'P 1'
#
loop_
_entity.id
_entity.type
_entity.pdbx_description
1 polymer ?
#
loop_
_entity_poly.entity_id
_entity_poly.type
_entity_poly.pdbx_seq_one_letter_code
_entity_poly.pdbx_strand_id
1 'polypeptide(L)'
;MFDIGGKILQRIICDKMENAIAASGKLTEQYDFRKSHSTVDFVITTARKARGIRRTRKDCAIVILDVKNASARWDKILATLELV
;
A
#
# COMPACT_ATOMS: atom_id res chain seq x y z
N MET A 1 -7.73 23.08 -2.20
CA MET A 1 -7.48 22.61 -3.58
C MET A 1 -6.15 23.19 -4.01
N PHE A 2 -5.16 22.38 -4.37
CA PHE A 2 -3.88 22.90 -4.87
C PHE A 2 -4.10 23.57 -6.21
N ASP A 3 -3.46 24.72 -6.43
CA ASP A 3 -3.33 25.30 -7.75
C ASP A 3 -2.45 24.39 -8.65
N ILE A 4 -2.27 24.80 -9.90
CA ILE A 4 -1.47 24.04 -10.87
C ILE A 4 -0.04 23.81 -10.35
N GLY A 5 0.57 24.83 -9.74
CA GLY A 5 1.91 24.73 -9.17
C GLY A 5 1.98 23.71 -8.04
N GLY A 6 1.00 23.72 -7.14
CA GLY A 6 0.88 22.74 -6.06
C GLY A 6 0.68 21.31 -6.57
N LYS A 7 -0.09 21.12 -7.66
CA LYS A 7 -0.23 19.79 -8.28
C LYS A 7 1.07 19.30 -8.92
N ILE A 8 1.84 20.19 -9.55
CA ILE A 8 3.16 19.85 -10.12
C ILE A 8 4.11 19.42 -9.00
N LEU A 9 4.17 20.19 -7.90
CA LEU A 9 4.99 19.85 -6.75
C LEU A 9 4.58 18.51 -6.14
N GLN A 10 3.27 18.30 -5.95
CA GLN A 10 2.75 17.02 -5.47
C GLN A 10 3.20 15.87 -6.36
N ARG A 11 3.13 16.02 -7.68
CA ARG A 11 3.56 14.99 -8.62
C ARG A 11 5.04 14.65 -8.47
N ILE A 12 5.90 15.66 -8.37
CA ILE A 12 7.35 15.49 -8.17
C ILE A 12 7.63 14.75 -6.85
N ILE A 13 6.95 15.13 -5.77
CA ILE A 13 7.11 14.48 -4.46
C ILE A 13 6.65 13.02 -4.53
N CYS A 14 5.48 12.76 -5.11
CA CYS A 14 4.95 11.41 -5.28
C CYS A 14 5.93 10.52 -6.07
N ASP A 15 6.45 11.00 -7.21
CA ASP A 15 7.40 10.22 -8.02
C ASP A 15 8.68 9.90 -7.25
N LYS A 16 9.19 10.83 -6.41
CA LYS A 16 10.34 10.57 -5.53
C LYS A 16 10.02 9.53 -4.45
N MET A 17 8.87 9.64 -3.80
CA MET A 17 8.44 8.70 -2.76
C MET A 17 8.23 7.30 -3.33
N GLU A 18 7.63 7.18 -4.51
CA GLU A 18 7.45 5.89 -5.18
C GLU A 18 8.80 5.18 -5.43
N ASN A 19 9.81 5.92 -5.89
CA ASN A 19 11.14 5.37 -6.12
C ASN A 19 11.81 4.93 -4.81
N ALA A 20 11.69 5.72 -3.74
CA ALA A 20 12.25 5.38 -2.44
C ALA A 20 11.57 4.14 -1.83
N ILE A 21 10.23 4.05 -1.93
CA ILE A 21 9.47 2.88 -1.49
C ILE A 21 9.89 1.64 -2.31
N ALA A 22 10.00 1.76 -3.63
CA ALA A 22 10.42 0.65 -4.49
C ALA A 22 11.83 0.16 -4.14
N ALA A 23 12.77 1.07 -3.87
CA ALA A 23 14.13 0.74 -3.46
C ALA A 23 14.19 0.06 -2.08
N SER A 24 13.28 0.41 -1.16
CA SER A 24 13.24 -0.17 0.19
C SER A 24 12.85 -1.66 0.23
N GLY A 25 12.24 -2.17 -0.84
CA GLY A 25 11.68 -3.53 -0.88
C GLY A 25 10.52 -3.77 0.09
N LYS A 26 9.99 -2.72 0.74
CA LYS A 26 8.84 -2.79 1.66
C LYS A 26 7.52 -2.70 0.87
N LEU A 27 6.40 -2.99 1.55
CA LEU A 27 5.03 -2.92 1.00
C LEU A 27 4.77 -3.87 -0.19
N THR A 28 5.39 -5.06 -0.16
CA THR A 28 5.25 -6.09 -1.21
C THR A 28 3.83 -6.62 -1.38
N GLU A 29 3.01 -6.57 -0.32
CA GLU A 29 1.62 -7.03 -0.33
C GLU A 29 0.59 -5.89 -0.39
N GLN A 30 1.03 -4.65 -0.68
CA GLN A 30 0.12 -3.54 -0.95
C GLN A 30 -0.26 -3.51 -2.44
N TYR A 31 -1.56 -3.53 -2.71
CA TYR A 31 -2.10 -3.54 -4.07
C TYR A 31 -2.63 -2.18 -4.52
N ASP A 32 -3.31 -1.43 -3.64
CA ASP A 32 -3.83 -0.12 -4.00
C ASP A 32 -2.75 0.97 -4.01
N PHE A 33 -2.95 1.97 -4.87
CA PHE A 33 -2.08 3.13 -5.06
C PHE A 33 -0.62 2.79 -5.47
N ARG A 34 -0.37 1.58 -6.00
CA ARG A 34 0.89 1.23 -6.67
C ARG A 34 0.69 1.13 -8.18
N LYS A 35 1.70 1.59 -8.92
CA LYS A 35 1.80 1.31 -10.36
C LYS A 35 1.82 -0.21 -10.59
N SER A 36 1.07 -0.67 -11.57
CA SER A 36 1.00 -2.07 -11.99
C SER A 36 0.43 -3.06 -10.97
N HIS A 37 -0.26 -2.58 -9.94
CA HIS A 37 -1.08 -3.40 -9.06
C HIS A 37 -2.54 -2.97 -9.15
N SER A 38 -3.45 -3.94 -9.15
CA SER A 38 -4.89 -3.69 -9.18
C SER A 38 -5.62 -4.47 -8.09
N THR A 39 -6.84 -4.03 -7.82
CA THR A 39 -7.79 -4.79 -6.97
C THR A 39 -8.02 -6.20 -7.51
N VAL A 40 -7.97 -6.40 -8.83
CA VAL A 40 -8.09 -7.72 -9.46
C VAL A 40 -6.90 -8.61 -9.07
N ASP A 41 -5.68 -8.07 -9.08
CA ASP A 41 -4.49 -8.81 -8.66
C ASP A 41 -4.57 -9.24 -7.19
N PHE A 42 -5.11 -8.36 -6.33
CA PHE A 42 -5.37 -8.70 -4.93
C PHE A 42 -6.33 -9.89 -4.81
N VAL A 43 -7.47 -9.85 -5.49
CA VAL A 43 -8.48 -10.92 -5.43
C VAL A 43 -7.91 -12.24 -5.94
N ILE A 44 -7.22 -12.24 -7.08
CA ILE A 44 -6.62 -13.46 -7.64
C ILE A 44 -5.57 -14.03 -6.69
N THR A 45 -4.70 -13.19 -6.15
CA THR A 45 -3.63 -13.65 -5.25
C THR A 45 -4.20 -14.21 -3.95
N THR A 46 -5.19 -13.52 -3.36
CA THR A 46 -5.87 -13.94 -2.14
C THR A 46 -6.62 -15.26 -2.36
N ALA A 47 -7.36 -15.39 -3.47
CA ALA A 47 -8.06 -16.62 -3.82
C ALA A 47 -7.10 -17.80 -4.03
N ARG A 48 -5.92 -17.56 -4.63
CA ARG A 48 -4.87 -18.58 -4.77
C ARG A 48 -4.31 -19.01 -3.42
N LYS A 49 -4.02 -18.08 -2.51
CA LYS A 49 -3.57 -18.39 -1.13
C LYS A 49 -4.62 -19.21 -0.36
N ALA A 50 -5.90 -18.89 -0.55
CA ALA A 50 -7.02 -19.59 0.08
C ALA A 50 -7.34 -20.98 -0.54
N ARG A 51 -6.72 -21.37 -1.67
CA ARG A 51 -6.94 -22.69 -2.28
C ARG A 51 -6.26 -23.80 -1.48
N GLY A 52 -7.00 -24.86 -1.19
CA GLY A 52 -6.54 -26.07 -0.52
C GLY A 52 -7.71 -26.94 -0.04
N ILE A 53 -7.43 -28.17 0.38
CA ILE A 53 -8.42 -29.04 1.03
C ILE A 53 -8.52 -28.59 2.50
N ARG A 54 -9.70 -28.70 3.13
CA ARG A 54 -9.96 -28.20 4.51
C ARG A 54 -8.92 -28.63 5.56
N ARG A 55 -8.18 -29.73 5.33
CA ARG A 55 -7.10 -30.26 6.19
C ARG A 55 -5.69 -29.77 5.86
N THR A 56 -5.47 -29.14 4.70
CA THR A 56 -4.16 -28.67 4.22
C THR A 56 -4.11 -27.17 3.92
N ARG A 57 -5.23 -26.44 4.10
CA ARG A 57 -5.24 -24.97 3.97
C ARG A 57 -4.42 -24.35 5.09
N LYS A 58 -3.51 -23.45 4.71
CA LYS A 58 -2.71 -22.63 5.63
C LYS A 58 -3.51 -21.47 6.21
N ASP A 59 -4.49 -20.96 5.46
CA ASP A 59 -5.32 -19.83 5.85
C ASP A 59 -6.77 -20.30 6.10
N CYS A 60 -7.20 -20.28 7.35
CA CYS A 60 -8.51 -20.78 7.79
C CYS A 60 -9.52 -19.66 8.11
N ALA A 61 -9.04 -18.41 8.20
CA ALA A 61 -9.83 -17.24 8.54
C ALA A 61 -9.30 -16.01 7.80
N ILE A 62 -10.21 -15.10 7.43
CA ILE A 62 -9.88 -13.79 6.88
C ILE A 62 -10.36 -12.75 7.89
N VAL A 63 -9.44 -11.92 8.36
CA VAL A 63 -9.77 -10.77 9.22
C VAL A 63 -9.72 -9.52 8.34
N ILE A 64 -10.86 -8.84 8.24
CA ILE A 64 -10.96 -7.58 7.51
C ILE A 64 -10.86 -6.46 8.55
N LEU A 65 -9.86 -5.60 8.39
CA LEU A 65 -9.67 -4.40 9.21
C LEU A 65 -9.96 -3.19 8.33
N ASP A 66 -10.97 -2.40 8.72
CA ASP A 66 -11.27 -1.12 8.09
C ASP A 66 -10.86 0.01 9.03
N VAL A 67 -9.88 0.81 8.60
CA VAL A 67 -9.38 1.94 9.39
C VAL A 67 -10.18 3.18 9.02
N LYS A 68 -11.16 3.52 9.88
CA LYS A 68 -11.98 4.72 9.70
C LYS A 68 -11.11 5.97 9.81
N ASN A 69 -11.00 6.70 8.70
CA ASN A 69 -10.13 7.87 8.54
C ASN A 69 -8.65 7.52 8.78
N ALA A 70 -7.88 7.34 7.71
CA ALA A 70 -6.44 7.14 7.77
C ALA A 70 -5.68 8.41 8.21
N SER A 71 -6.06 9.00 9.34
CA SER A 71 -5.38 10.10 9.98
C SER A 71 -4.11 9.58 10.64
N ALA A 72 -2.97 10.03 10.14
CA ALA A 72 -1.67 9.78 10.76
C ALA A 72 -1.19 11.04 11.47
N ARG A 73 -0.55 10.87 12.63
CA ARG A 73 0.04 12.01 13.35
C ARG A 73 1.24 12.54 12.57
N TRP A 74 1.31 13.87 12.42
CA TRP A 74 2.38 14.53 11.65
C TRP A 74 3.78 14.22 12.14
N ASP A 75 3.99 14.17 13.45
CA ASP A 75 5.28 13.83 14.05
C ASP A 75 5.76 12.43 13.63
N LYS A 76 4.83 11.48 13.51
CA LYS A 76 5.13 10.12 13.05
C LYS A 76 5.42 10.05 11.55
N ILE A 77 4.71 10.83 10.74
CA ILE A 77 4.97 10.90 9.30
C ILE A 77 6.38 11.46 9.07
N LEU A 78 6.72 12.60 9.69
CA LEU A 78 8.01 13.27 9.52
C LEU A 78 9.17 12.38 9.99
N ALA A 79 9.06 11.79 11.19
CA ALA A 79 10.09 10.86 11.70
C ALA A 79 10.28 9.65 10.78
N THR A 80 9.24 9.20 10.08
CA THR A 80 9.35 8.09 9.11
C THR A 80 10.04 8.53 7.83
N LEU A 81 9.81 9.77 7.38
CA LEU A 81 10.46 10.33 6.19
C LEU A 81 11.95 10.62 6.39
N GLU A 82 12.39 10.94 7.61
CA GLU A 82 13.81 11.12 7.94
C GLU A 82 14.61 9.81 7.94
N LEU A 83 13.94 8.66 7.99
CA LEU A 83 14.54 7.32 8.01
C LEU A 83 14.66 6.68 6.61
N VAL A 84 14.20 7.36 5.56
CA VAL A 84 14.22 6.94 4.15
C VAL A 84 15.29 7.71 3.39
#